data_AF-A0A7X7FX50-F1
#
_entry.id   AF-A0A7X7FX50-F1
#
_cell.length_a   1.000
_cell.length_b   1.000
_cell.length_c   1.000
_cell.angle_alpha   90.00
_cell.angle_beta   90.00
_cell.angle_gamma   90.00
#
_symmetry.space_group_name_H-M   'P 1'
#
loop_
_entity.id
_entity.type
_entity.pdbx_description
1 polymer ?
#
loop_
_entity_poly.entity_id
_entity_poly.type
_entity_poly.pdbx_seq_one_letter_code
_entity_poly.pdbx_strand_id
1 'polypeptide(L)'
;MKKIFIYIIVGTSLTSVVSCKKQEMAEENNVKVCIAFDDPDKNQKILINTTSDAAIYWTPGSQIKMMSQSDNITLMYTGASNNIANFVVAGGSMPSGDYIGFYPASAMGAYNSIVFSAPYVYMIDPNNIDNYLSDNLLMYTKTKYSHGSSDTAFFNPAMTILEIPVKTDSGTFTINNIQLNADGPSETWGQAFIKKGQLPNVIGGASNLTEIDKTNTISYGFLGQGLVVGTTPDTLKLLVWSSPNTAGLKGYIVNINNGLLTKKITRNTSFLNSKYYKLPTLNIPDSIVNKAPSIGDVHAGGLVFYIFKPGDTGYVAGETHGLICAPNIIGPMYWSNSTTYCTTSTLFGTGESNTNNILTTIGTSAYAALACSNCTQNGYSDWYLPSLEELKILSSIIISSFPYIVPNIYQTLCWTSSEKNKNNKTSAYVVRIKINSSDYTFNLENKTSTNAYIIPIRKF
;
A
#
# COMPACT_ATOMS: atom_id res chain seq x y z
N MET A 1 -15.18 -82.34 14.62
CA MET A 1 -14.60 -81.02 14.97
C MET A 1 -15.66 -79.94 14.74
N LYS A 2 -15.97 -79.14 15.78
CA LYS A 2 -16.44 -77.71 15.81
C LYS A 2 -17.08 -77.16 14.50
N LYS A 3 -18.26 -76.52 14.42
CA LYS A 3 -19.06 -75.58 15.27
C LYS A 3 -20.43 -75.35 14.55
N ILE A 4 -21.58 -75.33 15.23
CA ILE A 4 -22.39 -74.16 15.72
C ILE A 4 -23.03 -73.27 14.62
N PHE A 5 -24.33 -73.50 14.35
CA PHE A 5 -25.52 -72.61 14.39
C PHE A 5 -25.46 -71.10 14.02
N ILE A 6 -26.38 -70.65 13.13
CA ILE A 6 -27.41 -69.56 13.29
C ILE A 6 -27.67 -68.68 12.01
N TYR A 7 -28.95 -68.74 11.60
CA TYR A 7 -29.90 -67.77 10.97
C TYR A 7 -29.46 -66.64 10.01
N ILE A 8 -30.20 -66.53 8.89
CA ILE A 8 -30.73 -65.25 8.37
C ILE A 8 -32.17 -65.47 7.90
N ILE A 9 -33.13 -64.72 8.49
CA ILE A 9 -34.56 -64.72 8.21
C ILE A 9 -35.04 -63.26 8.10
N VAL A 10 -35.82 -63.00 7.04
CA VAL A 10 -36.87 -61.97 6.86
C VAL A 10 -36.38 -60.51 6.76
N GLY A 11 -36.72 -59.71 5.75
CA GLY A 11 -37.92 -59.68 4.92
C GLY A 11 -38.86 -58.59 5.43
N THR A 12 -38.58 -57.33 5.12
CA THR A 12 -39.51 -56.22 5.42
C THR A 12 -39.82 -55.42 4.16
N SER A 13 -41.12 -55.33 3.88
CA SER A 13 -41.73 -54.51 2.84
C SER A 13 -42.46 -53.32 3.48
N LEU A 14 -42.73 -52.32 2.62
CA LEU A 14 -43.62 -51.16 2.77
C LEU A 14 -43.14 -49.89 3.51
N THR A 15 -42.70 -48.93 2.67
CA THR A 15 -43.23 -47.57 2.50
C THR A 15 -43.64 -46.74 3.73
N SER A 16 -42.93 -45.63 3.90
CA SER A 16 -43.55 -44.32 4.09
C SER A 16 -42.76 -43.27 3.30
N VAL A 17 -43.34 -42.86 2.17
CA VAL A 17 -42.98 -41.63 1.48
C VAL A 17 -43.60 -40.49 2.28
N VAL A 18 -42.79 -39.58 2.82
CA VAL A 18 -42.94 -38.10 2.82
C VAL A 18 -41.73 -37.53 3.57
N SER A 19 -40.75 -37.03 2.83
CA SER A 19 -40.14 -35.75 3.18
C SER A 19 -40.01 -34.97 1.89
N CYS A 20 -41.04 -34.18 1.64
CA CYS A 20 -41.13 -33.27 0.52
C CYS A 20 -40.11 -32.14 0.76
N LYS A 21 -39.21 -31.94 -0.21
CA LYS A 21 -38.55 -30.68 -0.55
C LYS A 21 -38.15 -29.78 0.64
N LYS A 22 -36.98 -30.01 1.23
CA LYS A 22 -36.34 -28.95 2.03
C LYS A 22 -34.81 -28.99 2.11
N GLN A 23 -34.11 -29.40 1.06
CA GLN A 23 -32.65 -29.28 1.07
C GLN A 23 -31.92 -29.22 -0.28
N GLU A 24 -32.58 -28.88 -1.40
CA GLU A 24 -31.87 -28.67 -2.68
C GLU A 24 -31.79 -27.20 -3.11
N MET A 25 -32.58 -26.30 -2.52
CA MET A 25 -32.53 -24.86 -2.89
C MET A 25 -31.43 -24.06 -2.19
N ALA A 26 -30.71 -24.67 -1.25
CA ALA A 26 -29.59 -24.01 -0.55
C ALA A 26 -28.25 -24.18 -1.29
N GLU A 27 -28.13 -25.12 -2.23
CA GLU A 27 -26.87 -25.41 -2.93
C GLU A 27 -26.72 -24.62 -4.24
N GLU A 28 -27.82 -24.17 -4.85
CA GLU A 28 -27.83 -23.49 -6.17
C GLU A 28 -27.08 -22.13 -6.16
N ASN A 29 -26.95 -21.52 -4.97
CA ASN A 29 -26.30 -20.21 -4.77
C ASN A 29 -24.97 -20.29 -4.02
N ASN A 30 -24.43 -21.48 -3.81
CA ASN A 30 -23.15 -21.67 -3.14
C ASN A 30 -22.07 -21.96 -4.17
N VAL A 31 -20.97 -21.23 -4.10
CA VAL A 31 -19.77 -21.54 -4.88
C VAL A 31 -18.66 -21.94 -3.93
N LYS A 32 -18.17 -23.17 -4.14
CA LYS A 32 -16.95 -23.64 -3.50
C LYS A 32 -15.75 -23.09 -4.26
N VAL A 33 -14.86 -22.43 -3.56
CA VAL A 33 -13.64 -21.84 -4.10
C VAL A 33 -12.45 -22.61 -3.58
N CYS A 34 -11.68 -23.16 -4.51
CA CYS A 34 -10.39 -23.77 -4.23
C CYS A 34 -9.29 -22.91 -4.82
N ILE A 35 -8.21 -22.73 -4.06
CA ILE A 35 -6.99 -22.11 -4.58
C ILE A 35 -6.26 -23.17 -5.38
N ALA A 36 -6.27 -23.01 -6.70
CA ALA A 36 -5.57 -23.88 -7.63
C ALA A 36 -4.14 -23.40 -7.80
N PHE A 37 -3.19 -24.24 -7.40
CA PHE A 37 -1.82 -24.10 -7.83
C PHE A 37 -1.68 -24.64 -9.25
N ASP A 38 -0.84 -24.00 -10.05
CA ASP A 38 -0.44 -24.59 -11.32
C ASP A 38 0.25 -25.93 -11.02
N ASP A 39 -0.23 -27.01 -11.66
CA ASP A 39 0.15 -28.39 -11.35
C ASP A 39 1.67 -28.70 -11.40
N PRO A 40 2.51 -28.03 -12.23
CA PRO A 40 3.96 -28.25 -12.14
C PRO A 40 4.63 -27.56 -10.94
N ASP A 41 3.94 -26.66 -10.21
CA ASP A 41 4.58 -25.56 -9.51
C ASP A 41 4.01 -25.26 -8.11
N LYS A 42 3.59 -26.31 -7.37
CA LYS A 42 3.00 -26.33 -5.99
C LYS A 42 3.82 -25.68 -4.85
N ASN A 43 4.85 -24.90 -5.17
CA ASN A 43 5.73 -24.26 -4.19
C ASN A 43 5.11 -23.01 -3.58
N GLN A 44 3.99 -22.51 -4.09
CA GLN A 44 3.24 -21.45 -3.45
C GLN A 44 2.39 -22.05 -2.34
N LYS A 45 2.84 -22.05 -1.08
CA LYS A 45 2.07 -22.64 0.01
C LYS A 45 0.90 -21.76 0.49
N ILE A 46 0.01 -21.29 -0.41
CA ILE A 46 -1.14 -20.41 -0.05
C ILE A 46 -2.39 -21.24 0.27
N LEU A 47 -2.78 -21.29 1.54
CA LEU A 47 -3.93 -22.07 2.00
C LEU A 47 -5.11 -21.18 2.36
N ILE A 48 -6.31 -21.74 2.31
CA ILE A 48 -7.49 -21.16 2.95
C ILE A 48 -7.37 -21.50 4.44
N ASN A 49 -7.21 -20.48 5.29
CA ASN A 49 -6.81 -20.55 6.71
C ASN A 49 -6.94 -21.93 7.42
N THR A 50 -5.82 -22.66 7.56
CA THR A 50 -5.68 -23.78 8.50
C THR A 50 -4.26 -23.89 9.09
N THR A 51 -3.67 -22.77 9.55
CA THR A 51 -2.50 -22.73 10.48
C THR A 51 -1.06 -22.88 9.94
N SER A 52 -0.81 -22.28 8.76
CA SER A 52 0.46 -21.67 8.27
C SER A 52 1.37 -22.39 7.26
N ASP A 53 1.72 -21.62 6.20
CA ASP A 53 3.04 -21.33 5.62
C ASP A 53 2.86 -20.13 4.65
N ALA A 54 1.70 -20.01 4.00
CA ALA A 54 1.04 -18.74 3.67
C ALA A 54 -0.49 -18.96 3.65
N ALA A 55 -1.30 -17.99 4.07
CA ALA A 55 -2.75 -18.15 4.18
C ALA A 55 -3.48 -16.97 3.54
N ILE A 56 -4.66 -17.24 2.98
CA ILE A 56 -5.69 -16.23 2.71
C ILE A 56 -6.65 -16.24 3.88
N TYR A 57 -6.71 -15.11 4.56
CA TYR A 57 -7.62 -14.88 5.67
C TYR A 57 -8.90 -14.29 5.12
N TRP A 58 -9.80 -15.17 4.69
CA TRP A 58 -11.17 -14.78 4.38
C TRP A 58 -11.88 -14.40 5.67
N THR A 59 -12.45 -13.20 5.71
CA THR A 59 -13.21 -12.69 6.84
C THR A 59 -14.70 -12.64 6.48
N PRO A 60 -15.61 -12.60 7.47
CA PRO A 60 -17.00 -12.29 7.21
C PRO A 60 -17.10 -10.94 6.46
N GLY A 61 -17.51 -10.99 5.20
CA GLY A 61 -17.55 -9.82 4.32
C GLY A 61 -16.53 -9.85 3.17
N SER A 62 -15.56 -10.77 3.15
CA SER A 62 -14.73 -10.96 1.96
C SER A 62 -15.59 -11.34 0.76
N GLN A 63 -15.29 -10.72 -0.38
CA GLN A 63 -16.07 -10.86 -1.60
C GLN A 63 -15.21 -11.33 -2.76
N ILE A 64 -15.78 -12.22 -3.58
CA ILE A 64 -15.27 -12.52 -4.91
C ILE A 64 -16.31 -12.09 -5.94
N LYS A 65 -15.85 -11.89 -7.17
CA LYS A 65 -16.72 -11.58 -8.30
C LYS A 65 -16.69 -12.73 -9.30
N MET A 66 -17.87 -13.07 -9.79
CA MET A 66 -18.08 -13.99 -10.91
C MET A 66 -18.74 -13.21 -12.03
N MET A 67 -18.08 -13.10 -13.18
CA MET A 67 -18.62 -12.40 -14.35
C MET A 67 -18.82 -13.35 -15.53
N SER A 68 -20.00 -13.32 -16.13
CA SER A 68 -20.33 -13.95 -17.41
C SER A 68 -20.50 -12.86 -18.48
N GLN A 69 -20.92 -13.25 -19.68
CA GLN A 69 -21.25 -12.29 -20.75
C GLN A 69 -22.46 -11.41 -20.40
N SER A 70 -23.36 -11.90 -19.56
CA SER A 70 -24.64 -11.26 -19.20
C SER A 70 -24.75 -10.84 -17.74
N ASP A 71 -23.92 -11.42 -16.85
CA ASP A 71 -24.10 -11.32 -15.41
C ASP A 71 -22.82 -10.90 -14.69
N ASN A 72 -22.99 -10.16 -13.59
CA ASN A 72 -21.94 -9.78 -12.68
C ASN A 72 -22.40 -10.08 -11.24
N ILE A 73 -21.94 -11.20 -10.72
CA ILE A 73 -22.38 -11.75 -9.44
C ILE A 73 -21.32 -11.50 -8.38
N THR A 74 -21.76 -10.98 -7.24
CA THR A 74 -20.91 -10.85 -6.05
C THR A 74 -21.22 -12.00 -5.12
N LEU A 75 -20.17 -12.71 -4.69
CA LEU A 75 -20.30 -13.78 -3.71
C LEU A 75 -19.62 -13.37 -2.42
N MET A 76 -20.24 -13.66 -1.28
CA MET A 76 -19.75 -13.36 0.06
C MET A 76 -19.27 -14.63 0.75
N TYR A 77 -18.10 -14.55 1.38
CA TYR A 77 -17.54 -15.65 2.15
C TYR A 77 -18.43 -16.02 3.34
N THR A 78 -18.66 -17.32 3.56
CA THR A 78 -19.47 -17.84 4.68
C THR A 78 -18.74 -18.85 5.56
N GLY A 79 -17.54 -19.28 5.18
CA GLY A 79 -16.75 -20.23 5.95
C GLY A 79 -15.89 -21.11 5.08
N ALA A 80 -15.03 -21.93 5.68
CA ALA A 80 -14.17 -22.85 4.95
C ALA A 80 -14.21 -24.26 5.56
N SER A 81 -13.98 -25.26 4.71
CA SER A 81 -13.90 -26.68 5.08
C SER A 81 -12.89 -27.37 4.18
N ASN A 82 -11.95 -28.14 4.74
CA ASN A 82 -10.97 -28.94 3.99
C ASN A 82 -10.20 -28.14 2.90
N ASN A 83 -9.68 -26.96 3.24
CA ASN A 83 -8.98 -26.03 2.33
C ASN A 83 -9.83 -25.48 1.18
N ILE A 84 -11.16 -25.57 1.28
CA ILE A 84 -12.12 -25.00 0.33
C ILE A 84 -12.90 -23.91 1.05
N ALA A 85 -12.97 -22.73 0.44
CA ALA A 85 -13.76 -21.60 0.94
C ALA A 85 -15.15 -21.65 0.31
N ASN A 86 -16.17 -21.47 1.12
CA ASN A 86 -17.56 -21.42 0.68
C ASN A 86 -17.98 -19.97 0.56
N PHE A 87 -18.60 -19.66 -0.58
CA PHE A 87 -19.17 -18.36 -0.86
C PHE A 87 -20.63 -18.50 -1.26
N VAL A 88 -21.44 -17.50 -0.91
CA VAL A 88 -22.87 -17.45 -1.26
C VAL A 88 -23.19 -16.19 -2.04
N VAL A 89 -24.15 -16.27 -2.95
CA VAL A 89 -24.61 -15.09 -3.71
C VAL A 89 -25.13 -14.00 -2.78
N ALA A 90 -24.62 -12.77 -2.95
CA ALA A 90 -25.11 -11.61 -2.23
C ALA A 90 -26.48 -11.16 -2.78
N GLY A 91 -27.56 -11.76 -2.27
CA GLY A 91 -28.93 -11.26 -2.47
C GLY A 91 -29.59 -11.58 -3.82
N GLY A 92 -29.41 -12.79 -4.36
CA GLY A 92 -30.04 -13.20 -5.62
C GLY A 92 -29.78 -14.67 -5.95
N SER A 93 -29.82 -14.99 -7.25
CA SER A 93 -29.44 -16.29 -7.80
C SER A 93 -28.24 -16.17 -8.74
N MET A 94 -27.43 -17.23 -8.86
CA MET A 94 -26.41 -17.34 -9.90
C MET A 94 -26.93 -18.27 -11.01
N PRO A 95 -27.22 -17.76 -12.23
CA PRO A 95 -27.64 -18.60 -13.34
C PRO A 95 -26.56 -19.63 -13.74
N SER A 96 -26.99 -20.76 -14.32
CA SER A 96 -26.06 -21.68 -14.97
C SER A 96 -25.39 -21.02 -16.17
N GLY A 97 -24.09 -21.20 -16.30
CA GLY A 97 -23.30 -20.54 -17.34
C GLY A 97 -21.80 -20.55 -17.07
N ASP A 98 -21.06 -19.98 -18.00
CA ASP A 98 -19.61 -19.83 -17.89
C ASP A 98 -19.24 -18.49 -17.25
N TYR A 99 -18.40 -18.55 -16.22
CA TYR A 99 -17.96 -17.39 -15.46
C TYR A 99 -16.43 -17.32 -15.41
N ILE A 100 -15.91 -16.09 -15.44
CA ILE A 100 -14.59 -15.77 -14.92
C ILE A 100 -14.74 -15.32 -13.47
N GLY A 101 -14.00 -15.99 -12.58
CA GLY A 101 -13.91 -15.63 -11.17
C GLY A 101 -12.64 -14.84 -10.90
N PHE A 102 -12.73 -13.81 -10.06
CA PHE A 102 -11.54 -13.09 -9.61
C PHE A 102 -11.70 -12.53 -8.19
N TYR A 103 -10.55 -12.31 -7.57
CA TYR A 103 -10.37 -11.77 -6.23
C TYR A 103 -9.13 -10.86 -6.23
N PRO A 104 -9.12 -9.73 -5.50
CA PRO A 104 -10.25 -9.15 -4.76
C PRO A 104 -11.38 -8.68 -5.68
N ALA A 105 -12.59 -8.56 -5.12
CA ALA A 105 -13.76 -8.03 -5.83
C ALA A 105 -13.61 -6.58 -6.32
N SER A 106 -12.52 -5.90 -5.94
CA SER A 106 -12.16 -4.55 -6.36
C SER A 106 -11.57 -4.47 -7.76
N ALA A 107 -11.24 -5.59 -8.42
CA ALA A 107 -10.94 -5.55 -9.86
C ALA A 107 -12.22 -5.24 -10.65
N MET A 108 -12.12 -4.41 -11.68
CA MET A 108 -13.29 -3.78 -12.34
C MET A 108 -13.24 -4.01 -13.85
N GLY A 109 -14.39 -4.06 -14.52
CA GLY A 109 -14.48 -4.16 -15.98
C GLY A 109 -15.63 -5.05 -16.44
N ALA A 110 -15.71 -5.28 -17.75
CA ALA A 110 -16.56 -6.33 -18.30
C ALA A 110 -15.83 -7.68 -18.23
N TYR A 111 -16.52 -8.80 -18.48
CA TYR A 111 -15.95 -10.15 -18.38
C TYR A 111 -14.66 -10.36 -19.22
N ASN A 112 -14.49 -9.62 -20.32
CA ASN A 112 -13.33 -9.68 -21.21
C ASN A 112 -12.33 -8.53 -21.01
N SER A 113 -12.59 -7.61 -20.09
CA SER A 113 -11.80 -6.39 -19.86
C SER A 113 -11.64 -6.06 -18.37
N ILE A 114 -11.57 -7.09 -17.53
CA ILE A 114 -11.37 -6.93 -16.09
C ILE A 114 -9.95 -6.43 -15.85
N VAL A 115 -9.81 -5.35 -15.10
CA VAL A 115 -8.53 -4.72 -14.77
C VAL A 115 -8.31 -4.78 -13.27
N PHE A 116 -7.13 -5.22 -12.87
CA PHE A 116 -6.64 -5.11 -11.50
C PHE A 116 -5.45 -4.14 -11.45
N SER A 117 -5.45 -3.27 -10.44
CA SER A 117 -4.38 -2.32 -10.16
C SER A 117 -3.87 -2.54 -8.74
N ALA A 118 -2.58 -2.82 -8.61
CA ALA A 118 -1.90 -2.82 -7.32
C ALA A 118 -1.90 -1.39 -6.73
N PRO A 119 -2.01 -1.24 -5.39
CA PRO A 119 -1.91 0.06 -4.75
C PRO A 119 -0.53 0.68 -4.97
N TYR A 120 -0.45 2.00 -4.83
CA TYR A 120 0.83 2.72 -4.85
C TYR A 120 1.75 2.30 -3.69
N VAL A 121 1.16 2.03 -2.51
CA VAL A 121 1.82 1.49 -1.32
C VAL A 121 0.90 0.46 -0.69
N TYR A 122 1.42 -0.73 -0.38
CA TYR A 122 0.70 -1.69 0.45
C TYR A 122 0.77 -1.26 1.91
N MET A 123 -0.37 -0.90 2.50
CA MET A 123 -0.45 -0.52 3.91
C MET A 123 -0.64 -1.76 4.78
N ILE A 124 0.25 -1.94 5.75
CA ILE A 124 0.29 -3.10 6.66
C ILE A 124 -0.05 -2.63 8.07
N ASP A 125 -1.02 -3.27 8.71
CA ASP A 125 -1.27 -3.11 10.14
C ASP A 125 -0.21 -3.88 10.93
N PRO A 126 0.63 -3.23 11.76
CA PRO A 126 1.65 -3.92 12.54
C PRO A 126 1.06 -4.92 13.56
N ASN A 127 -0.22 -4.79 13.95
CA ASN A 127 -0.88 -5.74 14.85
C ASN A 127 -1.44 -6.98 14.13
N ASN A 128 -1.55 -6.92 12.80
CA ASN A 128 -2.01 -8.02 11.97
C ASN A 128 -1.35 -7.96 10.58
N ILE A 129 -0.06 -8.27 10.56
CA ILE A 129 0.82 -8.09 9.40
C ILE A 129 0.44 -8.90 8.16
N ASP A 130 -0.39 -9.92 8.31
CA ASP A 130 -0.86 -10.78 7.22
C ASP A 130 -2.19 -10.30 6.63
N ASN A 131 -2.98 -9.49 7.34
CA ASN A 131 -4.35 -9.15 6.92
C ASN A 131 -4.39 -8.46 5.55
N TYR A 132 -3.42 -7.58 5.29
CA TYR A 132 -3.35 -6.86 4.02
C TYR A 132 -3.18 -7.80 2.81
N LEU A 133 -2.63 -9.01 3.01
CA LEU A 133 -2.48 -10.00 1.94
C LEU A 133 -3.85 -10.38 1.38
N SER A 134 -4.83 -10.60 2.27
CA SER A 134 -6.20 -10.88 1.85
C SER A 134 -6.72 -9.74 1.00
N ASP A 135 -6.58 -8.48 1.40
CA ASP A 135 -7.17 -7.37 0.66
C ASP A 135 -6.55 -7.11 -0.73
N ASN A 136 -5.35 -7.65 -0.98
CA ASN A 136 -4.53 -7.26 -2.12
C ASN A 136 -4.07 -8.40 -3.02
N LEU A 137 -4.17 -9.66 -2.58
CA LEU A 137 -3.72 -10.81 -3.35
C LEU A 137 -4.64 -11.02 -4.57
N LEU A 138 -4.13 -10.73 -5.76
CA LEU A 138 -4.85 -11.04 -7.00
C LEU A 138 -4.88 -12.56 -7.23
N MET A 139 -6.09 -13.09 -7.40
CA MET A 139 -6.35 -14.44 -7.88
C MET A 139 -7.45 -14.41 -8.93
N TYR A 140 -7.38 -15.30 -9.92
CA TYR A 140 -8.43 -15.43 -10.92
C TYR A 140 -8.48 -16.84 -11.50
N THR A 141 -9.62 -17.18 -12.09
CA THR A 141 -9.82 -18.46 -12.76
C THR A 141 -9.07 -18.46 -14.10
N LYS A 142 -8.07 -19.33 -14.29
CA LYS A 142 -7.38 -19.48 -15.60
C LYS A 142 -8.20 -20.24 -16.63
N THR A 143 -9.11 -21.10 -16.16
CA THR A 143 -10.14 -21.76 -16.96
C THR A 143 -11.50 -21.26 -16.51
N LYS A 144 -12.45 -21.11 -17.43
CA LYS A 144 -13.83 -20.73 -17.08
C LYS A 144 -14.42 -21.69 -16.04
N TYR A 145 -15.19 -21.15 -15.09
CA TYR A 145 -16.02 -21.92 -14.17
C TYR A 145 -17.42 -22.08 -14.77
N SER A 146 -17.86 -23.32 -14.99
CA SER A 146 -19.18 -23.61 -15.55
C SER A 146 -20.18 -23.93 -14.41
N HIS A 147 -20.93 -22.94 -13.96
CA HIS A 147 -21.98 -23.12 -12.93
C HIS A 147 -23.10 -24.02 -13.48
N GLY A 148 -23.55 -24.97 -12.65
CA GLY A 148 -24.51 -26.02 -13.02
C GLY A 148 -23.86 -27.34 -13.46
N SER A 149 -22.57 -27.33 -13.83
CA SER A 149 -21.81 -28.55 -14.15
C SER A 149 -20.54 -28.74 -13.33
N SER A 150 -20.06 -27.69 -12.66
CA SER A 150 -18.85 -27.71 -11.83
C SER A 150 -19.19 -27.36 -10.39
N ASP A 151 -18.78 -28.21 -9.44
CA ASP A 151 -19.04 -27.99 -8.02
C ASP A 151 -18.07 -27.00 -7.37
N THR A 152 -16.93 -26.73 -8.02
CA THR A 152 -15.83 -25.94 -7.45
C THR A 152 -15.20 -25.05 -8.50
N ALA A 153 -15.06 -23.77 -8.18
CA ALA A 153 -14.29 -22.81 -8.96
C ALA A 153 -12.83 -22.82 -8.50
N PHE A 154 -11.92 -22.92 -9.46
CA PHE A 154 -10.47 -23.00 -9.22
C PHE A 154 -9.84 -21.64 -9.51
N PHE A 155 -9.33 -20.99 -8.46
CA PHE A 155 -8.69 -19.69 -8.53
C PHE A 155 -7.17 -19.83 -8.46
N ASN A 156 -6.46 -19.31 -9.44
CA ASN A 156 -5.02 -19.32 -9.48
C ASN A 156 -4.47 -17.99 -8.95
N PRO A 157 -3.53 -18.00 -7.99
CA PRO A 157 -2.86 -16.78 -7.58
C PRO A 157 -2.06 -16.19 -8.73
N ALA A 158 -2.19 -14.88 -8.95
CA ALA A 158 -1.43 -14.16 -9.98
C ALA A 158 -0.13 -13.56 -9.42
N MET A 159 -0.07 -13.39 -8.11
CA MET A 159 1.04 -12.77 -7.40
C MET A 159 1.87 -13.81 -6.64
N THR A 160 3.05 -13.40 -6.21
CA THR A 160 4.01 -14.17 -5.45
C THR A 160 4.15 -13.60 -4.05
N ILE A 161 4.31 -14.46 -3.06
CA ILE A 161 4.59 -14.05 -1.68
C ILE A 161 6.08 -14.20 -1.43
N LEU A 162 6.67 -13.14 -0.91
CA LEU A 162 8.05 -13.07 -0.49
C LEU A 162 8.12 -13.02 1.04
N GLU A 163 8.54 -14.11 1.66
CA GLU A 163 8.76 -14.20 3.10
C GLU A 163 10.13 -13.62 3.45
N ILE A 164 10.16 -12.66 4.37
CA ILE A 164 11.38 -12.08 4.94
C ILE A 164 11.31 -12.24 6.45
N PRO A 165 12.05 -13.21 7.02
CA PRO A 165 12.28 -13.21 8.46
C PRO A 165 13.10 -11.96 8.82
N VAL A 166 12.64 -11.18 9.80
CA VAL A 166 13.31 -9.95 10.27
C VAL A 166 13.61 -10.09 11.76
N LYS A 167 14.82 -9.72 12.18
CA LYS A 167 15.22 -9.71 13.59
C LYS A 167 16.28 -8.65 13.86
N THR A 168 16.53 -8.39 15.14
CA THR A 168 17.60 -7.51 15.62
C THR A 168 18.70 -8.33 16.32
N ASP A 169 19.92 -7.80 16.37
CA ASP A 169 20.99 -8.40 17.18
C ASP A 169 20.79 -8.12 18.68
N SER A 170 20.30 -6.92 19.02
CA SER A 170 19.89 -6.56 20.37
C SER A 170 18.70 -5.59 20.37
N GLY A 171 18.08 -5.40 21.54
CA GLY A 171 16.99 -4.44 21.73
C GLY A 171 15.76 -4.67 20.83
N THR A 172 15.08 -3.58 20.50
CA THR A 172 13.92 -3.56 19.61
C THR A 172 14.06 -2.44 18.59
N PHE A 173 13.72 -2.71 17.33
CA PHE A 173 13.70 -1.74 16.24
C PHE A 173 12.31 -1.64 15.63
N THR A 174 11.99 -0.48 15.06
CA THR A 174 10.72 -0.23 14.39
C THR A 174 10.95 -0.10 12.90
N ILE A 175 10.30 -0.95 12.11
CA ILE A 175 10.30 -0.88 10.65
C ILE A 175 9.13 0.00 10.22
N ASN A 176 9.40 1.09 9.51
CA ASN A 176 8.36 2.02 9.06
C ASN A 176 7.90 1.73 7.64
N ASN A 177 8.82 1.31 6.77
CA ASN A 177 8.51 0.91 5.40
C ASN A 177 9.57 -0.03 4.83
N ILE A 178 9.17 -0.76 3.79
CA ILE A 178 10.03 -1.59 2.96
C ILE A 178 9.78 -1.21 1.50
N GLN A 179 10.85 -1.00 0.74
CA GLN A 179 10.79 -0.83 -0.71
C GLN A 179 11.60 -1.92 -1.40
N LEU A 180 10.95 -2.71 -2.23
CA LEU A 180 11.62 -3.65 -3.14
C LEU A 180 12.12 -2.88 -4.36
N ASN A 181 13.37 -3.11 -4.75
CA ASN A 181 13.99 -2.45 -5.91
C ASN A 181 14.53 -3.49 -6.88
N ALA A 182 14.09 -3.39 -8.13
CA ALA A 182 14.62 -4.16 -9.24
C ALA A 182 15.44 -3.27 -10.18
N ASP A 183 16.36 -3.89 -10.91
CA ASP A 183 17.18 -3.27 -11.94
C ASP A 183 16.69 -3.76 -13.31
N GLY A 184 15.38 -3.58 -13.53
CA GLY A 184 14.79 -3.74 -14.86
C GLY A 184 15.29 -2.62 -15.76
N PRO A 185 15.55 -2.88 -17.05
CA PRO A 185 15.93 -1.83 -17.99
C PRO A 185 14.90 -0.69 -17.98
N SER A 186 15.32 0.51 -18.40
CA SER A 186 14.47 1.71 -18.39
C SER A 186 13.13 1.49 -19.11
N GLU A 187 12.17 2.40 -18.87
CA GLU A 187 10.73 2.33 -19.23
C GLU A 187 10.40 1.75 -20.63
N THR A 188 11.35 1.80 -21.57
CA THR A 188 11.24 1.29 -22.94
C THR A 188 11.44 -0.23 -23.12
N TRP A 189 12.07 -0.96 -22.19
CA TRP A 189 12.50 -2.35 -22.43
C TRP A 189 12.06 -3.39 -21.38
N GLY A 190 11.29 -3.00 -20.36
CA GLY A 190 10.62 -3.94 -19.45
C GLY A 190 11.07 -3.82 -18.00
N GLN A 191 10.26 -3.11 -17.20
CA GLN A 191 10.42 -3.05 -15.75
C GLN A 191 9.98 -4.37 -15.10
N ALA A 192 10.49 -4.64 -13.89
CA ALA A 192 10.43 -5.98 -13.29
C ALA A 192 9.09 -6.37 -12.65
N PHE A 193 8.27 -5.40 -12.24
CA PHE A 193 7.01 -5.64 -11.55
C PHE A 193 5.83 -5.11 -12.34
N ILE A 194 4.66 -5.70 -12.15
CA ILE A 194 3.39 -5.26 -12.71
C ILE A 194 2.66 -4.42 -11.66
N LYS A 195 2.20 -3.24 -12.07
CA LYS A 195 1.37 -2.35 -11.26
C LYS A 195 -0.10 -2.43 -11.65
N LYS A 196 -0.38 -2.71 -12.93
CA LYS A 196 -1.74 -2.85 -13.45
C LYS A 196 -1.72 -3.87 -14.57
N GLY A 197 -2.79 -4.63 -14.71
CA GLY A 197 -2.99 -5.52 -15.85
C GLY A 197 -4.45 -5.88 -16.04
N GLN A 198 -4.82 -6.08 -17.31
CA GLN A 198 -6.10 -6.65 -17.69
C GLN A 198 -6.01 -8.19 -17.64
N LEU A 199 -6.96 -8.81 -16.95
CA LEU A 199 -7.09 -10.26 -16.82
C LEU A 199 -7.47 -10.90 -18.17
N PRO A 200 -7.10 -12.17 -18.40
CA PRO A 200 -7.40 -12.83 -19.68
C PRO A 200 -8.90 -13.05 -19.85
N ASN A 201 -9.39 -12.93 -21.10
CA ASN A 201 -10.74 -13.37 -21.47
C ASN A 201 -10.82 -14.90 -21.54
N VAL A 202 -10.88 -15.57 -20.39
CA VAL A 202 -10.87 -17.05 -20.31
C VAL A 202 -12.14 -17.70 -20.88
N ILE A 203 -13.26 -16.98 -20.90
CA ILE A 203 -14.51 -17.43 -21.56
C ILE A 203 -14.29 -17.50 -23.07
N GLY A 204 -13.60 -16.50 -23.64
CA GLY A 204 -13.20 -16.47 -25.05
C GLY A 204 -11.94 -17.29 -25.37
N GLY A 205 -11.39 -18.04 -24.41
CA GLY A 205 -10.21 -18.89 -24.61
C GLY A 205 -8.85 -18.18 -24.55
N ALA A 206 -8.81 -16.90 -24.19
CA ALA A 206 -7.55 -16.18 -23.98
C ALA A 206 -6.93 -16.55 -22.62
N SER A 207 -5.60 -16.72 -22.58
CA SER A 207 -4.86 -17.14 -21.38
C SER A 207 -3.87 -16.11 -20.84
N ASN A 208 -3.57 -15.07 -21.61
CA ASN A 208 -2.54 -14.09 -21.28
C ASN A 208 -3.13 -12.77 -20.77
N LEU A 209 -2.40 -12.12 -19.86
CA LEU A 209 -2.68 -10.75 -19.43
C LEU A 209 -2.42 -9.76 -20.57
N THR A 210 -3.21 -8.68 -20.61
CA THR A 210 -3.05 -7.56 -21.55
C THR A 210 -2.99 -6.23 -20.81
N GLU A 211 -2.73 -5.12 -21.51
CA GLU A 211 -2.73 -3.76 -20.95
C GLU A 211 -1.92 -3.63 -19.63
N ILE A 212 -0.68 -4.09 -19.68
CA ILE A 212 0.17 -4.23 -18.48
C ILE A 212 0.98 -2.94 -18.26
N ASP A 213 0.74 -2.27 -17.14
CA ASP A 213 1.62 -1.21 -16.63
C ASP A 213 2.65 -1.80 -15.67
N LYS A 214 3.90 -1.35 -15.78
CA LYS A 214 5.03 -1.92 -15.04
C LYS A 214 5.73 -0.89 -14.13
N THR A 215 6.57 -1.38 -13.23
CA THR A 215 7.40 -0.58 -12.31
C THR A 215 8.64 -1.37 -11.86
N ASN A 216 9.69 -0.67 -11.43
CA ASN A 216 10.88 -1.28 -10.82
C ASN A 216 10.86 -1.21 -9.28
N THR A 217 9.82 -0.62 -8.70
CA THR A 217 9.67 -0.46 -7.26
C THR A 217 8.32 -0.95 -6.77
N ILE A 218 8.31 -1.58 -5.59
CA ILE A 218 7.09 -1.89 -4.83
C ILE A 218 7.31 -1.42 -3.41
N SER A 219 6.35 -0.66 -2.87
CA SER A 219 6.45 -0.05 -1.55
C SER A 219 5.43 -0.63 -0.58
N TYR A 220 5.87 -0.84 0.66
CA TYR A 220 5.09 -1.34 1.78
C TYR A 220 5.26 -0.38 2.95
N GLY A 221 4.17 0.14 3.50
CA GLY A 221 4.18 1.04 4.64
C GLY A 221 3.50 0.39 5.84
N PHE A 222 4.05 0.60 7.03
CA PHE A 222 3.41 0.14 8.26
C PHE A 222 2.59 1.28 8.88
N LEU A 223 1.36 0.99 9.30
CA LEU A 223 0.48 1.95 9.95
C LEU A 223 1.02 2.37 11.33
N GLY A 224 0.63 3.56 11.77
CA GLY A 224 1.01 4.09 13.09
C GLY A 224 2.51 4.33 13.20
N GLN A 225 3.11 3.83 14.29
CA GLN A 225 4.55 4.01 14.56
C GLN A 225 5.44 3.03 13.79
N GLY A 226 4.87 2.01 13.15
CA GLY A 226 5.59 0.97 12.42
C GLY A 226 5.58 -0.39 13.12
N LEU A 227 6.25 -1.38 12.53
CA LEU A 227 6.37 -2.73 13.08
C LEU A 227 7.56 -2.82 14.04
N VAL A 228 7.31 -3.12 15.31
CA VAL A 228 8.37 -3.38 16.29
C VAL A 228 8.90 -4.80 16.09
N VAL A 229 10.21 -4.91 15.89
CA VAL A 229 10.96 -6.15 15.68
C VAL A 229 12.00 -6.26 16.78
N GLY A 230 12.12 -7.43 17.41
CA GLY A 230 13.10 -7.71 18.46
C GLY A 230 14.13 -8.75 18.05
N THR A 231 14.77 -9.35 19.06
CA THR A 231 15.74 -10.44 18.87
C THR A 231 15.09 -11.75 18.43
N THR A 232 13.79 -11.91 18.71
CA THR A 232 12.97 -13.02 18.17
C THR A 232 12.52 -12.66 16.77
N PRO A 233 12.75 -13.52 15.76
CA PRO A 233 12.39 -13.19 14.38
C PRO A 233 10.89 -13.04 14.17
N ASP A 234 10.48 -11.90 13.61
CA ASP A 234 9.17 -11.71 13.01
C ASP A 234 9.21 -12.11 11.54
N THR A 235 8.08 -12.56 10.99
CA THR A 235 8.01 -13.01 9.60
C THR A 235 7.13 -12.09 8.78
N LEU A 236 7.75 -11.30 7.90
CA LEU A 236 7.06 -10.45 6.95
C LEU A 236 6.76 -11.21 5.67
N LYS A 237 5.54 -11.07 5.14
CA LYS A 237 5.13 -11.61 3.84
C LYS A 237 4.81 -10.45 2.92
N LEU A 238 5.48 -10.34 1.78
CA LEU A 238 5.37 -9.22 0.82
C LEU A 238 4.79 -9.69 -0.52
N LEU A 239 3.76 -9.00 -1.05
CA LEU A 239 3.12 -9.32 -2.34
C LEU A 239 3.85 -8.74 -3.55
N VAL A 240 4.37 -9.62 -4.40
CA VAL A 240 5.06 -9.24 -5.64
C VAL A 240 4.27 -9.73 -6.85
N TRP A 241 3.86 -8.82 -7.72
CA TRP A 241 3.37 -9.17 -9.06
C TRP A 241 4.48 -8.92 -10.07
N SER A 242 5.05 -9.98 -10.64
CA SER A 242 6.25 -9.89 -11.48
C SER A 242 5.88 -9.80 -12.95
N SER A 243 6.61 -8.98 -13.69
CA SER A 243 6.58 -9.04 -15.15
C SER A 243 7.31 -10.33 -15.60
N PRO A 244 6.70 -11.16 -16.45
CA PRO A 244 7.36 -12.35 -16.97
C PRO A 244 8.54 -11.96 -17.87
N ASN A 245 9.58 -12.80 -17.88
CA ASN A 245 10.75 -12.72 -18.77
C ASN A 245 11.56 -11.40 -18.71
N THR A 246 11.53 -10.67 -17.59
CA THR A 246 12.32 -9.45 -17.34
C THR A 246 13.40 -9.65 -16.28
N ALA A 247 14.15 -8.59 -15.94
CA ALA A 247 15.18 -8.63 -14.90
C ALA A 247 14.62 -9.01 -13.52
N GLY A 248 15.48 -9.64 -12.71
CA GLY A 248 15.20 -10.03 -11.33
C GLY A 248 15.34 -8.90 -10.29
N LEU A 249 14.84 -9.17 -9.08
CA LEU A 249 15.07 -8.34 -7.91
C LEU A 249 16.59 -8.17 -7.66
N LYS A 250 17.06 -6.94 -7.52
CA LYS A 250 18.48 -6.64 -7.18
C LYS A 250 18.71 -6.32 -5.72
N GLY A 251 17.64 -6.03 -4.98
CA GLY A 251 17.71 -5.80 -3.56
C GLY A 251 16.43 -5.19 -3.03
N TYR A 252 16.43 -4.94 -1.74
CA TYR A 252 15.37 -4.23 -1.07
C TYR A 252 15.98 -3.25 -0.07
N ILE A 253 15.30 -2.14 0.10
CA ILE A 253 15.64 -1.08 1.03
C ILE A 253 14.62 -1.17 2.15
N VAL A 254 15.09 -1.30 3.38
CA VAL A 254 14.25 -1.31 4.58
C VAL A 254 14.55 -0.05 5.36
N ASN A 255 13.50 0.69 5.69
CA ASN A 255 13.59 1.86 6.53
C ASN A 255 13.30 1.45 7.98
N ILE A 256 14.30 1.62 8.83
CA ILE A 256 14.33 1.12 10.19
C ILE A 256 14.68 2.26 11.12
N ASN A 257 13.81 2.58 12.08
CA ASN A 257 14.09 3.52 13.16
C ASN A 257 14.76 4.82 12.72
N ASN A 258 14.43 5.30 11.51
CA ASN A 258 14.97 6.50 10.88
C ASN A 258 16.34 6.36 10.14
N GLY A 259 16.70 5.15 9.70
CA GLY A 259 17.86 4.89 8.82
C GLY A 259 17.53 3.92 7.67
N LEU A 260 18.29 3.98 6.59
CA LEU A 260 18.12 3.12 5.41
C LEU A 260 19.05 1.89 5.49
N LEU A 261 18.48 0.71 5.70
CA LEU A 261 19.17 -0.56 5.48
C LEU A 261 18.96 -1.02 4.04
N THR A 262 20.01 -0.96 3.23
CA THR A 262 19.97 -1.53 1.88
C THR A 262 20.47 -2.96 1.91
N LYS A 263 19.59 -3.93 1.63
CA LYS A 263 19.99 -5.32 1.41
C LYS A 263 20.02 -5.62 -0.09
N LYS A 264 21.23 -5.83 -0.62
CA LYS A 264 21.38 -6.33 -1.99
C LYS A 264 20.99 -7.82 -2.04
N ILE A 265 20.19 -8.18 -3.04
CA ILE A 265 19.90 -9.56 -3.45
C ILE A 265 20.31 -9.68 -4.90
N THR A 266 21.29 -10.50 -5.23
CA THR A 266 21.62 -10.72 -6.65
C THR A 266 20.75 -11.83 -7.22
N ARG A 267 19.58 -11.49 -7.78
CA ARG A 267 18.85 -12.38 -8.70
C ARG A 267 19.00 -11.89 -10.14
N ASN A 268 19.19 -12.85 -11.04
CA ASN A 268 19.34 -12.57 -12.48
C ASN A 268 18.04 -12.83 -13.26
N THR A 269 17.02 -13.39 -12.62
CA THR A 269 15.70 -13.68 -13.20
C THR A 269 14.60 -13.10 -12.33
N SER A 270 13.48 -12.68 -12.95
CA SER A 270 12.29 -12.25 -12.25
C SER A 270 11.79 -13.33 -11.28
N PHE A 271 11.06 -12.92 -10.24
CA PHE A 271 10.31 -13.90 -9.47
C PHE A 271 9.26 -14.49 -10.40
N LEU A 272 9.15 -15.81 -10.42
CA LEU A 272 8.01 -16.42 -11.06
C LEU A 272 6.77 -16.00 -10.27
N ASN A 273 5.70 -15.68 -10.99
CA ASN A 273 4.39 -15.47 -10.38
C ASN A 273 3.87 -16.78 -9.81
N SER A 274 2.88 -16.68 -8.93
CA SER A 274 2.27 -17.86 -8.32
C SER A 274 3.28 -18.70 -7.52
N LYS A 275 4.20 -18.04 -6.79
CA LYS A 275 5.24 -18.69 -5.97
C LYS A 275 5.26 -18.20 -4.53
N TYR A 276 5.95 -18.98 -3.70
CA TYR A 276 6.40 -18.59 -2.36
C TYR A 276 7.93 -18.60 -2.34
N TYR A 277 8.54 -17.48 -1.96
CA TYR A 277 9.99 -17.40 -1.79
C TYR A 277 10.31 -16.99 -0.36
N LYS A 278 11.09 -17.82 0.34
CA LYS A 278 11.70 -17.46 1.61
C LYS A 278 13.06 -16.84 1.37
N LEU A 279 13.21 -15.58 1.75
CA LEU A 279 14.49 -14.87 1.69
C LEU A 279 15.33 -15.17 2.94
N PRO A 280 16.66 -14.94 2.86
CA PRO A 280 17.50 -14.95 4.04
C PRO A 280 16.99 -13.96 5.09
N THR A 281 17.13 -14.32 6.35
CA THR A 281 16.79 -13.45 7.48
C THR A 281 17.48 -12.09 7.33
N LEU A 282 16.69 -11.03 7.40
CA LEU A 282 17.17 -9.67 7.53
C LEU A 282 17.54 -9.44 9.00
N ASN A 283 18.84 -9.40 9.25
CA ASN A 283 19.37 -9.02 10.53
C ASN A 283 19.59 -7.49 10.55
N ILE A 284 18.94 -6.81 11.48
CA ILE A 284 19.05 -5.38 11.67
C ILE A 284 20.20 -5.11 12.64
N PRO A 285 21.33 -4.53 12.18
CA PRO A 285 22.46 -4.28 13.05
C PRO A 285 22.23 -3.05 13.92
N ASP A 286 22.70 -3.12 15.17
CA ASP A 286 22.63 -2.02 16.14
C ASP A 286 23.35 -0.74 15.67
N SER A 287 24.25 -0.84 14.70
CA SER A 287 24.94 0.32 14.11
C SER A 287 24.04 1.27 13.32
N ILE A 288 22.83 0.85 12.94
CA ILE A 288 21.83 1.75 12.33
C ILE A 288 21.34 2.81 13.32
N VAL A 289 21.40 2.54 14.64
CA VAL A 289 20.88 3.41 15.70
C VAL A 289 21.78 4.61 15.98
N ASN A 290 23.07 4.52 15.64
CA ASN A 290 24.05 5.58 15.92
C ASN A 290 24.35 6.47 14.70
N LYS A 291 23.59 6.32 13.60
CA LYS A 291 23.72 7.24 12.48
C LYS A 291 22.94 8.51 12.79
N ALA A 292 23.66 9.61 13.02
CA ALA A 292 23.05 10.93 13.09
C ALA A 292 22.21 11.17 11.82
N PRO A 293 20.96 11.67 11.95
CA PRO A 293 20.12 11.95 10.79
C PRO A 293 20.85 12.84 9.79
N SER A 294 20.84 12.43 8.52
CA SER A 294 21.42 13.20 7.42
C SER A 294 20.32 13.75 6.53
N ILE A 295 20.63 14.81 5.77
CA ILE A 295 19.71 15.33 4.75
C ILE A 295 19.30 14.17 3.83
N GLY A 296 18.01 13.95 3.71
CA GLY A 296 17.41 12.88 2.93
C GLY A 296 17.04 11.61 3.67
N ASP A 297 17.44 11.49 4.93
CA ASP A 297 16.95 10.40 5.77
C ASP A 297 15.48 10.67 6.14
N VAL A 298 14.68 9.61 6.20
CA VAL A 298 13.37 9.68 6.83
C VAL A 298 13.61 9.66 8.34
N HIS A 299 13.18 10.69 9.05
CA HIS A 299 13.36 10.84 10.49
C HIS A 299 12.12 11.46 11.12
N ALA A 300 11.78 11.04 12.34
CA ALA A 300 10.71 11.59 13.16
C ALA A 300 9.42 11.92 12.37
N GLY A 301 8.95 10.94 11.58
CA GLY A 301 7.68 11.01 10.86
C GLY A 301 7.70 11.74 9.52
N GLY A 302 8.83 12.26 9.06
CA GLY A 302 8.96 12.88 7.74
C GLY A 302 10.36 12.76 7.15
N LEU A 303 10.68 13.59 6.18
CA LEU A 303 11.98 13.62 5.51
C LEU A 303 12.85 14.77 6.00
N VAL A 304 14.06 14.47 6.45
CA VAL A 304 15.05 15.49 6.83
C VAL A 304 15.48 16.27 5.60
N PHE A 305 15.26 17.57 5.59
CA PHE A 305 15.73 18.46 4.52
C PHE A 305 16.71 19.52 5.02
N TYR A 306 16.94 19.62 6.32
CA TYR A 306 17.94 20.53 6.85
C TYR A 306 18.50 20.03 8.16
N ILE A 307 19.80 20.21 8.38
CA ILE A 307 20.48 19.97 9.67
C ILE A 307 20.99 21.32 10.16
N PHE A 308 20.66 21.67 11.41
CA PHE A 308 21.09 22.93 12.01
C PHE A 308 22.61 23.00 12.16
N LYS A 309 23.14 24.19 11.94
CA LYS A 309 24.56 24.53 12.00
C LYS A 309 24.80 25.63 13.04
N PRO A 310 26.04 25.81 13.52
CA PRO A 310 26.36 26.94 14.40
C PRO A 310 25.85 28.26 13.83
N GLY A 311 25.01 28.95 14.60
CA GLY A 311 24.35 30.21 14.20
C GLY A 311 22.87 30.07 13.85
N ASP A 312 22.39 28.85 13.58
CA ASP A 312 20.96 28.62 13.38
C ASP A 312 20.18 28.68 14.69
N THR A 313 18.95 29.17 14.61
CA THR A 313 18.02 29.11 15.75
C THR A 313 17.63 27.66 16.01
N GLY A 314 17.99 27.15 17.20
CA GLY A 314 17.77 25.76 17.60
C GLY A 314 19.01 24.86 17.47
N TYR A 315 20.15 25.39 17.02
CA TYR A 315 21.41 24.64 17.06
C TYR A 315 21.91 24.44 18.50
N VAL A 316 22.24 23.19 18.86
CA VAL A 316 22.84 22.82 20.14
C VAL A 316 24.13 22.04 19.85
N ALA A 317 25.24 22.47 20.46
CA ALA A 317 26.54 21.85 20.20
C ALA A 317 26.58 20.41 20.76
N GLY A 318 26.90 19.44 19.89
CA GLY A 318 26.96 18.02 20.23
C GLY A 318 25.65 17.25 20.01
N GLU A 319 24.57 17.93 19.63
CA GLU A 319 23.27 17.33 19.30
C GLU A 319 22.98 17.48 17.81
N THR A 320 22.17 16.58 17.24
CA THR A 320 21.72 16.66 15.84
C THR A 320 20.26 17.05 15.81
N HIS A 321 20.01 18.29 15.40
CA HIS A 321 18.68 18.85 15.18
C HIS A 321 18.53 19.34 13.75
N GLY A 322 17.29 19.52 13.32
CA GLY A 322 17.05 19.99 11.97
C GLY A 322 15.59 20.21 11.64
N LEU A 323 15.32 20.27 10.33
CA LEU A 323 13.98 20.41 9.78
C LEU A 323 13.59 19.19 8.96
N ILE A 324 12.34 18.79 9.14
CA ILE A 324 11.70 17.68 8.47
C ILE A 324 10.47 18.17 7.72
N CYS A 325 10.23 17.68 6.50
CA CYS A 325 8.97 17.89 5.79
C CYS A 325 8.04 16.67 5.92
N ALA A 326 6.74 16.94 5.96
CA ALA A 326 5.72 15.92 6.05
C ALA A 326 5.68 15.06 4.77
N PRO A 327 5.31 13.77 4.87
CA PRO A 327 5.26 12.86 3.73
C PRO A 327 4.14 13.22 2.73
N ASN A 328 3.05 13.85 3.18
CA ASN A 328 1.96 14.26 2.31
C ASN A 328 1.77 15.77 2.33
N ILE A 329 1.60 16.34 1.13
CA ILE A 329 1.17 17.73 0.96
C ILE A 329 -0.33 17.85 1.23
N ILE A 330 -0.79 19.06 1.56
CA ILE A 330 -2.21 19.34 1.83
C ILE A 330 -2.69 20.41 0.85
N GLY A 331 -3.93 20.30 0.36
CA GLY A 331 -4.55 21.26 -0.54
C GLY A 331 -4.95 20.68 -1.90
N PRO A 332 -5.18 21.53 -2.91
CA PRO A 332 -4.87 22.97 -2.92
C PRO A 332 -5.87 23.80 -2.08
N MET A 333 -5.46 24.98 -1.62
CA MET A 333 -6.28 25.84 -0.73
C MET A 333 -5.85 27.32 -0.75
N TYR A 334 -6.67 28.17 -0.11
CA TYR A 334 -6.30 29.57 0.18
C TYR A 334 -5.17 29.64 1.21
N TRP A 335 -4.40 30.73 1.14
CA TRP A 335 -3.57 31.14 2.27
C TRP A 335 -4.45 31.64 3.42
N SER A 336 -5.33 32.59 3.10
CA SER A 336 -6.36 33.14 3.97
C SER A 336 -7.44 33.86 3.15
N ASN A 337 -8.67 33.94 3.66
CA ASN A 337 -9.71 34.83 3.12
C ASN A 337 -9.79 36.20 3.83
N SER A 338 -8.80 36.53 4.67
CA SER A 338 -8.71 37.79 5.39
C SER A 338 -7.70 38.75 4.75
N THR A 339 -7.99 40.06 4.83
CA THR A 339 -7.07 41.15 4.46
C THR A 339 -6.33 41.73 5.68
N THR A 340 -6.46 41.09 6.85
CA THR A 340 -5.68 41.44 8.04
C THR A 340 -4.20 41.15 7.78
N TYR A 341 -3.36 42.11 8.18
CA TYR A 341 -1.90 41.98 8.10
C TYR A 341 -1.39 41.17 9.30
N CYS A 342 -0.56 40.16 9.03
CA CYS A 342 0.15 39.38 10.02
C CYS A 342 1.62 39.80 10.07
N THR A 343 2.16 39.92 11.28
CA THR A 343 3.60 40.18 11.44
C THR A 343 4.37 38.88 11.21
N THR A 344 4.77 38.65 9.97
CA THR A 344 5.55 37.47 9.54
C THR A 344 6.91 37.88 8.98
N SER A 345 7.88 36.97 9.00
CA SER A 345 9.21 37.13 8.40
C SER A 345 9.43 36.15 7.26
N THR A 346 10.32 36.49 6.32
CA THR A 346 10.79 35.56 5.28
C THR A 346 11.95 34.69 5.76
N LEU A 347 12.63 35.08 6.84
CA LEU A 347 13.91 34.51 7.27
C LEU A 347 13.82 33.03 7.66
N PHE A 348 14.95 32.35 7.56
CA PHE A 348 15.10 30.97 8.03
C PHE A 348 14.76 30.86 9.53
N GLY A 349 14.12 29.75 9.94
CA GLY A 349 13.75 29.49 11.33
C GLY A 349 12.49 30.22 11.82
N THR A 350 11.82 31.00 10.97
CA THR A 350 10.63 31.79 11.36
C THR A 350 9.30 31.14 11.01
N GLY A 351 9.27 29.97 10.36
CA GLY A 351 8.01 29.38 9.89
C GLY A 351 7.02 29.07 11.02
N GLU A 352 7.53 28.54 12.14
CA GLU A 352 6.72 28.20 13.31
C GLU A 352 6.13 29.44 13.96
N SER A 353 6.94 30.46 14.24
CA SER A 353 6.48 31.71 14.84
C SER A 353 5.54 32.48 13.91
N ASN A 354 5.79 32.47 12.60
CA ASN A 354 4.87 33.01 11.61
C ASN A 354 3.52 32.28 11.64
N THR A 355 3.53 30.95 11.65
CA THR A 355 2.31 30.12 11.69
C THR A 355 1.47 30.49 12.91
N ASN A 356 2.09 30.58 14.08
CA ASN A 356 1.44 30.99 15.33
C ASN A 356 0.89 32.43 15.25
N ASN A 357 1.66 33.38 14.68
CA ASN A 357 1.21 34.76 14.49
C ASN A 357 0.00 34.85 13.54
N ILE A 358 -0.01 34.06 12.47
CA ILE A 358 -1.12 34.01 11.52
C ILE A 358 -2.37 33.47 12.22
N LEU A 359 -2.26 32.36 12.96
CA LEU A 359 -3.37 31.74 13.67
C LEU A 359 -3.96 32.65 14.74
N THR A 360 -3.10 33.31 15.53
CA THR A 360 -3.53 34.24 16.58
C THR A 360 -4.18 35.51 16.00
N THR A 361 -3.70 35.99 14.84
CA THR A 361 -4.21 37.23 14.22
C THR A 361 -5.49 37.01 13.40
N ILE A 362 -5.58 35.90 12.66
CA ILE A 362 -6.65 35.65 11.68
C ILE A 362 -7.66 34.61 12.19
N GLY A 363 -7.27 33.66 13.04
CA GLY A 363 -8.13 32.59 13.52
C GLY A 363 -8.50 31.58 12.42
N THR A 364 -9.76 31.14 12.39
CA THR A 364 -10.24 30.08 11.49
C THR A 364 -10.14 30.40 10.00
N SER A 365 -9.98 31.68 9.65
CA SER A 365 -9.77 32.17 8.30
C SER A 365 -8.33 31.99 7.78
N ALA A 366 -7.42 31.46 8.60
CA ALA A 366 -6.02 31.21 8.27
C ALA A 366 -5.79 29.83 7.63
N TYR A 367 -6.55 29.51 6.57
CA TYR A 367 -6.64 28.16 5.98
C TYR A 367 -5.31 27.39 5.90
N ALA A 368 -4.27 27.98 5.30
CA ALA A 368 -2.98 27.31 5.14
C ALA A 368 -2.28 27.02 6.47
N ALA A 369 -2.21 28.01 7.37
CA ALA A 369 -1.58 27.85 8.68
C ALA A 369 -2.37 26.88 9.58
N LEU A 370 -3.70 26.94 9.53
CA LEU A 370 -4.60 26.09 10.30
C LEU A 370 -4.53 24.63 9.84
N ALA A 371 -4.44 24.40 8.53
CA ALA A 371 -4.28 23.07 7.98
C ALA A 371 -2.95 22.43 8.43
N CYS A 372 -1.85 23.17 8.50
CA CYS A 372 -0.60 22.68 9.10
C CYS A 372 -0.77 22.40 10.61
N SER A 373 -1.34 23.34 11.37
CA SER A 373 -1.45 23.20 12.83
C SER A 373 -2.38 22.07 13.29
N ASN A 374 -3.38 21.71 12.47
CA ASN A 374 -4.28 20.58 12.76
C ASN A 374 -3.82 19.27 12.11
N CYS A 375 -2.71 19.29 11.36
CA CYS A 375 -2.21 18.14 10.64
C CYS A 375 -1.66 17.10 11.62
N THR A 376 -2.06 15.83 11.47
CA THR A 376 -1.38 14.70 12.10
C THR A 376 -0.90 13.75 11.02
N GLN A 377 0.42 13.60 10.89
CA GLN A 377 1.05 12.71 9.91
C GLN A 377 2.12 11.87 10.60
N ASN A 378 2.11 10.56 10.33
CA ASN A 378 3.01 9.57 10.93
C ASN A 378 3.11 9.67 12.47
N GLY A 379 2.01 10.02 13.14
CA GLY A 379 1.93 10.11 14.60
C GLY A 379 2.42 11.44 15.21
N TYR A 380 2.82 12.41 14.40
CA TYR A 380 3.25 13.74 14.86
C TYR A 380 2.21 14.81 14.53
N SER A 381 2.04 15.80 15.42
CA SER A 381 1.00 16.84 15.36
C SER A 381 1.54 18.28 15.48
N ASP A 382 2.86 18.44 15.56
CA ASP A 382 3.60 19.69 15.71
C ASP A 382 4.05 20.27 14.35
N TRP A 383 3.24 20.09 13.32
CA TRP A 383 3.55 20.57 11.97
C TRP A 383 3.19 22.07 11.80
N TYR A 384 4.03 22.82 11.10
CA TYR A 384 3.82 24.23 10.82
C TYR A 384 4.05 24.58 9.35
N LEU A 385 3.56 25.77 8.94
CA LEU A 385 3.72 26.27 7.57
C LEU A 385 5.12 26.92 7.43
N PRO A 386 5.97 26.47 6.49
CA PRO A 386 7.36 26.91 6.39
C PRO A 386 7.47 28.39 6.01
N SER A 387 8.49 29.09 6.49
CA SER A 387 8.86 30.42 5.98
C SER A 387 9.33 30.35 4.53
N LEU A 388 9.45 31.51 3.87
CA LEU A 388 9.97 31.57 2.51
C LEU A 388 11.36 30.92 2.38
N GLU A 389 12.30 31.24 3.26
CA GLU A 389 13.64 30.66 3.17
C GLU A 389 13.66 29.16 3.52
N GLU A 390 12.85 28.70 4.49
CA GLU A 390 12.73 27.26 4.79
C GLU A 390 12.19 26.46 3.59
N LEU A 391 11.16 26.96 2.91
CA LEU A 391 10.58 26.29 1.75
C LEU A 391 11.50 26.33 0.52
N LYS A 392 12.30 27.39 0.35
CA LYS A 392 13.34 27.44 -0.70
C LYS A 392 14.41 26.39 -0.49
N ILE A 393 14.89 26.22 0.74
CA ILE A 393 15.85 25.17 1.10
C ILE A 393 15.25 23.80 0.79
N LEU A 394 14.04 23.52 1.26
CA LEU A 394 13.35 22.26 0.96
C LEU A 394 13.25 22.02 -0.56
N SER A 395 12.88 23.05 -1.31
CA SER A 395 12.76 22.97 -2.77
C SER A 395 14.08 22.57 -3.42
N SER A 396 15.21 23.11 -2.97
CA SER A 396 16.54 22.77 -3.51
C SER A 396 16.95 21.30 -3.34
N ILE A 397 16.41 20.62 -2.32
CA ILE A 397 16.77 19.24 -1.95
C ILE A 397 15.80 18.21 -2.53
N ILE A 398 14.50 18.52 -2.58
CA ILE A 398 13.49 17.69 -3.27
C ILE A 398 13.92 17.40 -4.72
N ILE A 399 14.56 18.38 -5.37
CA ILE A 399 15.02 18.32 -6.76
C ILE A 399 16.09 17.23 -7.01
N SER A 400 16.97 16.94 -6.04
CA SER A 400 18.17 16.12 -6.27
C SER A 400 18.05 14.67 -5.76
N SER A 401 17.03 14.33 -4.96
CA SER A 401 17.08 13.05 -4.20
C SER A 401 15.74 12.38 -3.90
N PHE A 402 14.56 12.97 -4.20
CA PHE A 402 13.28 12.46 -3.66
C PHE A 402 12.08 12.36 -4.63
N PRO A 403 12.15 11.59 -5.74
CA PRO A 403 11.00 11.41 -6.62
C PRO A 403 9.85 10.54 -6.05
N TYR A 404 10.00 9.94 -4.86
CA TYR A 404 9.06 8.90 -4.36
C TYR A 404 8.26 9.25 -3.10
N ILE A 405 8.62 10.30 -2.34
CA ILE A 405 7.99 10.57 -1.03
C ILE A 405 6.91 11.66 -1.12
N VAL A 406 6.85 12.45 -2.20
CA VAL A 406 5.79 13.46 -2.40
C VAL A 406 5.01 13.11 -3.66
N PRO A 407 3.89 12.36 -3.57
CA PRO A 407 3.13 11.97 -4.75
C PRO A 407 2.66 13.21 -5.54
N ASN A 408 2.85 13.20 -6.86
CA ASN A 408 2.24 14.14 -7.81
C ASN A 408 2.67 15.63 -7.79
N ILE A 409 3.89 15.98 -7.38
CA ILE A 409 4.38 17.37 -7.52
C ILE A 409 4.89 17.72 -8.93
N TYR A 410 4.15 17.43 -10.00
CA TYR A 410 4.46 18.01 -11.30
C TYR A 410 4.19 19.52 -11.26
N GLN A 411 5.22 20.31 -10.99
CA GLN A 411 5.18 21.77 -10.97
C GLN A 411 4.10 22.34 -10.02
N THR A 412 4.30 22.19 -8.72
CA THR A 412 3.33 22.62 -7.70
C THR A 412 3.70 23.99 -7.11
N LEU A 413 2.72 24.89 -7.02
CA LEU A 413 2.83 26.10 -6.18
C LEU A 413 2.58 25.71 -4.72
N CYS A 414 3.48 26.10 -3.82
CA CYS A 414 3.35 25.85 -2.39
C CYS A 414 3.36 27.17 -1.62
N TRP A 415 2.38 27.37 -0.74
CA TRP A 415 2.32 28.52 0.17
C TRP A 415 3.45 28.47 1.20
N THR A 416 3.93 29.66 1.58
CA THR A 416 4.78 29.86 2.75
C THR A 416 3.99 30.57 3.85
N SER A 417 4.51 30.62 5.07
CA SER A 417 3.99 31.45 6.16
C SER A 417 4.46 32.90 6.09
N SER A 418 5.06 33.32 4.99
CA SER A 418 5.56 34.68 4.80
C SER A 418 4.56 35.52 4.00
N GLU A 419 3.98 36.52 4.66
CA GLU A 419 3.21 37.59 4.02
C GLU A 419 4.14 38.69 3.48
N LYS A 420 3.72 39.43 2.44
CA LYS A 420 4.56 40.47 1.82
C LYS A 420 4.98 41.59 2.78
N ASN A 421 4.02 42.41 3.21
CA ASN A 421 4.20 43.50 4.18
C ASN A 421 2.87 44.23 4.45
N LYS A 422 2.89 45.14 5.42
CA LYS A 422 1.72 45.93 5.84
C LYS A 422 1.04 46.76 4.74
N ASN A 423 1.77 47.10 3.67
CA ASN A 423 1.27 47.91 2.56
C ASN A 423 0.63 47.04 1.45
N ASN A 424 0.77 45.71 1.54
CA ASN A 424 0.13 44.76 0.63
C ASN A 424 -0.31 43.54 1.43
N LYS A 425 -1.50 43.65 2.02
CA LYS A 425 -2.09 42.67 2.93
C LYS A 425 -2.86 41.55 2.20
N THR A 426 -2.93 41.63 0.88
CA THR A 426 -3.68 40.69 0.04
C THR A 426 -2.81 39.61 -0.56
N SER A 427 -1.48 39.66 -0.33
CA SER A 427 -0.54 38.73 -0.97
C SER A 427 0.39 38.04 0.02
N ALA A 428 0.61 36.75 -0.21
CA ALA A 428 1.60 35.94 0.49
C ALA A 428 2.56 35.30 -0.52
N TYR A 429 3.72 34.86 -0.04
CA TYR A 429 4.71 34.23 -0.89
C TYR A 429 4.33 32.77 -1.19
N VAL A 430 4.58 32.37 -2.44
CA VAL A 430 4.57 30.98 -2.88
C VAL A 430 5.92 30.59 -3.44
N VAL A 431 6.27 29.31 -3.34
CA VAL A 431 7.40 28.71 -4.04
C VAL A 431 6.86 27.69 -5.03
N ARG A 432 7.26 27.81 -6.29
CA ARG A 432 6.99 26.81 -7.33
C ARG A 432 8.11 25.80 -7.34
N ILE A 433 7.76 24.56 -7.02
CA ILE A 433 8.68 23.41 -6.98
C ILE A 433 8.59 22.68 -8.32
N LYS A 434 9.72 22.51 -9.02
CA LYS A 434 9.81 21.76 -10.28
C LYS A 434 10.61 20.48 -10.05
N ILE A 435 10.08 19.33 -10.47
CA ILE A 435 10.86 18.06 -10.47
C ILE A 435 11.89 18.12 -11.61
N ASN A 436 13.08 17.56 -11.42
CA ASN A 436 14.15 17.42 -12.43
C ASN A 436 14.71 18.75 -12.99
N SER A 437 14.54 19.86 -12.28
CA SER A 437 15.15 21.15 -12.62
C SER A 437 15.65 21.80 -11.35
N SER A 438 16.90 22.28 -11.34
CA SER A 438 17.49 23.08 -10.25
C SER A 438 16.80 24.43 -10.03
N ASP A 439 15.90 24.82 -10.93
CA ASP A 439 15.29 26.16 -10.93
C ASP A 439 13.97 26.15 -10.16
N TYR A 440 14.00 26.64 -8.92
CA TYR A 440 12.79 27.06 -8.21
C TYR A 440 12.50 28.54 -8.50
N THR A 441 11.23 28.92 -8.50
CA THR A 441 10.82 30.32 -8.58
C THR A 441 9.89 30.63 -7.43
N PHE A 442 10.04 31.80 -6.79
CA PHE A 442 9.11 32.27 -5.79
C PHE A 442 8.42 33.55 -6.30
N ASN A 443 7.13 33.66 -6.03
CA ASN A 443 6.32 34.79 -6.45
C ASN A 443 5.40 35.22 -5.30
N LEU A 444 4.72 36.34 -5.49
CA LEU A 444 3.60 36.75 -4.67
C LEU A 444 2.31 36.29 -5.33
N GLU A 445 1.43 35.68 -4.56
CA GLU A 445 0.09 35.28 -5.00
C GLU A 445 -0.95 35.94 -4.11
N ASN A 446 -2.16 36.13 -4.65
CA ASN A 446 -3.28 36.60 -3.84
C ASN A 446 -3.60 35.54 -2.78
N LYS A 447 -3.77 35.94 -1.51
CA LYS A 447 -4.09 35.04 -0.40
C LYS A 447 -5.33 34.18 -0.65
N THR A 448 -6.26 34.64 -1.49
CA THR A 448 -7.47 33.90 -1.89
C THR A 448 -7.28 33.06 -3.17
N SER A 449 -6.05 32.84 -3.65
CA SER A 449 -5.79 31.90 -4.74
C SER A 449 -6.00 30.46 -4.30
N THR A 450 -6.64 29.63 -5.14
CA THR A 450 -6.91 28.21 -4.89
C THR A 450 -5.94 27.27 -5.59
N ASN A 451 -4.82 27.76 -6.11
CA ASN A 451 -3.91 26.97 -6.95
C ASN A 451 -2.66 26.46 -6.20
N ALA A 452 -2.56 26.74 -4.90
CA ALA A 452 -1.38 26.43 -4.11
C ALA A 452 -1.67 25.43 -2.99
N TYR A 453 -0.68 24.56 -2.76
CA TYR A 453 -0.65 23.52 -1.74
C TYR A 453 0.18 23.98 -0.55
N ILE A 454 0.24 23.18 0.51
CA ILE A 454 1.16 23.37 1.63
C ILE A 454 2.00 22.12 1.84
N ILE A 455 3.27 22.32 2.19
CA ILE A 455 4.16 21.28 2.65
C ILE A 455 4.42 21.56 4.13
N PRO A 456 3.72 20.88 5.05
CA PRO A 456 3.98 21.05 6.47
C PRO A 456 5.42 20.63 6.80
N ILE A 457 6.07 21.38 7.68
CA ILE A 457 7.40 21.05 8.20
C ILE A 457 7.39 21.04 9.73
N ARG A 458 8.37 20.37 10.34
CA ARG A 458 8.58 20.35 11.80
C ARG A 458 10.06 20.33 12.15
N LYS A 459 10.36 20.62 13.41
CA LYS A 459 11.71 20.49 13.99
C LYS A 459 11.88 19.10 14.62
N PHE A 460 13.12 18.63 14.71
CA PHE A 460 13.49 17.45 15.50
C PHE A 460 14.77 17.71 16.28
#